data_AF-A0A099ZE23-F1
#
_entry.id   AF-A0A099ZE23-F1
#
_cell.length_a   1.000
_cell.length_b   1.000
_cell.length_c   1.000
_cell.angle_alpha   90.00
_cell.angle_beta   90.00
_cell.angle_gamma   90.00
#
_symmetry.space_group_name_H-M   'P 1'
#
loop_
_entity.id
_entity.type
_entity.pdbx_description
1 polymer ?
#
loop_
_entity_poly.entity_id
_entity_poly.type
_entity_poly.pdbx_seq_one_letter_code
_entity_poly.pdbx_strand_id
1 'polypeptide(L)' 'VALADLNNDGWQDLVVGAPYYFKRKQEVGGAVYVYMNEGGDFSPEPSLELTGPSYSAFGFAVASIGDVNQ' A
#
# COMPACT_ATOMS: atom_id res chain seq x y z
N VAL A 1 -4.27 4.01 -6.63
CA VAL A 1 -4.14 4.69 -5.33
C VAL A 1 -5.48 4.61 -4.62
N ALA A 2 -5.48 4.43 -3.31
CA ALA A 2 -6.68 4.42 -2.48
C ALA A 2 -6.43 5.20 -1.18
N LEU A 3 -7.51 5.67 -0.57
CA LEU A 3 -7.52 6.29 0.76
C LEU A 3 -8.38 5.43 1.70
N ALA A 4 -7.92 5.22 2.91
CA ALA A 4 -8.64 4.52 3.97
C ALA A 4 -8.08 4.94 5.32
N ASP A 5 -8.91 4.93 6.36
CA ASP A 5 -8.43 5.00 7.75
C ASP A 5 -8.18 3.55 8.19
N LEU A 6 -6.92 3.11 8.15
CA LEU A 6 -6.54 1.70 8.34
C LEU A 6 -6.41 1.32 9.81
N ASN A 7 -6.11 2.29 10.67
CA ASN A 7 -5.89 2.09 12.11
C ASN A 7 -7.01 2.70 12.98
N ASN A 8 -8.03 3.31 12.36
CA ASN A 8 -9.20 3.91 12.99
C ASN A 8 -8.83 5.08 13.93
N ASP A 9 -7.89 5.93 13.51
CA ASP A 9 -7.47 7.12 14.26
C ASP A 9 -8.15 8.43 13.79
N GLY A 10 -9.00 8.34 12.76
CA GLY A 10 -9.74 9.46 12.19
C GLY A 10 -9.01 10.17 11.04
N TRP A 11 -7.78 9.78 10.71
CA TRP A 11 -7.03 10.29 9.56
C TRP A 11 -7.07 9.31 8.39
N GLN A 12 -7.07 9.85 7.16
CA GLN A 12 -7.01 9.03 5.96
C GLN A 12 -5.55 8.71 5.64
N ASP A 13 -5.24 7.41 5.57
CA ASP A 13 -3.96 6.87 5.12
C ASP A 13 -3.93 6.71 3.60
N LEU A 14 -2.71 6.67 3.05
CA LEU A 14 -2.49 6.56 1.62
C LEU A 14 -1.97 5.18 1.24
N VAL A 15 -2.65 4.53 0.28
CA VAL A 15 -2.24 3.24 -0.30
C VAL A 15 -1.90 3.42 -1.78
N VAL A 16 -0.64 3.21 -2.13
CA VAL A 16 -0.09 3.44 -3.48
C VAL A 16 0.33 2.11 -4.10
N GLY A 17 -0.28 1.76 -5.23
CA GLY A 17 0.14 0.62 -6.04
C GLY A 17 1.28 0.96 -6.98
N ALA A 18 2.27 0.07 -7.09
CA ALA A 18 3.42 0.17 -7.98
C ALA A 18 3.58 -1.12 -8.81
N PRO A 19 2.67 -1.39 -9.77
CA PRO A 19 2.63 -2.67 -10.49
C PRO A 19 3.90 -3.00 -11.29
N TYR A 20 4.70 -1.99 -11.66
CA TYR A 20 5.94 -2.17 -12.42
C TYR A 20 7.20 -2.21 -11.56
N TYR A 21 7.05 -2.16 -10.23
CA TYR A 21 8.17 -2.37 -9.32
C TYR A 21 8.76 -3.76 -9.50
N PHE A 22 10.09 -3.88 -9.47
CA PHE A 22 10.75 -5.16 -9.69
C PHE A 22 12.08 -5.23 -8.96
N LYS A 23 12.31 -6.34 -8.24
CA LYS A 23 13.61 -6.65 -7.63
C LYS A 23 14.06 -8.05 -8.08
N ARG A 24 14.94 -8.09 -9.09
CA ARG A 24 15.37 -9.32 -9.78
C ARG A 24 15.89 -10.42 -8.85
N LYS A 25 16.67 -10.06 -7.82
CA LYS A 25 17.29 -11.04 -6.91
C LYS A 25 16.32 -11.69 -5.93
N GLN A 26 15.17 -11.05 -5.70
CA GLN A 26 14.19 -11.46 -4.69
C GLN A 26 12.94 -12.06 -5.33
N GLU A 27 12.95 -12.24 -6.66
CA GLU A 27 11.80 -12.68 -7.44
C GLU A 27 10.52 -11.88 -7.16
N VAL A 28 10.66 -10.57 -6.91
CA VAL A 28 9.54 -9.66 -6.65
C VAL A 28 9.10 -8.95 -7.93
N GLY A 29 7.78 -8.89 -8.16
CA GLY A 29 7.13 -8.13 -9.24
C GLY A 29 5.85 -7.46 -8.76
N GLY A 30 5.83 -6.13 -8.81
CA GLY A 30 4.78 -5.29 -8.23
C GLY A 30 4.94 -5.07 -6.73
N ALA A 31 4.41 -3.95 -6.25
CA ALA A 31 4.36 -3.59 -4.84
C ALA A 31 3.13 -2.75 -4.51
N VAL A 32 2.79 -2.72 -3.22
CA VAL A 32 1.87 -1.75 -2.63
C VAL A 32 2.59 -1.11 -1.44
N TYR A 33 2.59 0.21 -1.41
CA TYR A 33 3.15 1.01 -0.33
C TYR A 33 2.01 1.63 0.48
N VAL A 34 2.11 1.56 1.80
CA VAL A 34 1.19 2.24 2.73
C VAL A 34 1.96 3.35 3.42
N TYR A 35 1.39 4.55 3.40
CA TYR A 35 1.86 5.69 4.15
C TYR A 35 0.79 6.01 5.19
N MET A 36 1.09 5.73 6.45
CA MET A 36 0.22 6.08 7.57
C MET A 36 0.26 7.59 7.77
N ASN A 37 -0.90 8.17 8.02
CA ASN A 37 -1.03 9.57 8.33
C ASN A 37 -0.79 9.78 9.83
N GLU A 38 0.16 10.64 10.18
CA GLU A 38 0.52 10.93 11.57
C GLU A 38 -0.05 12.29 12.00
N GLY A 39 -1.37 12.44 11.94
CA GLY A 39 -2.04 13.66 12.41
C GLY A 39 -2.01 14.84 11.44
N GLY A 40 -1.98 14.57 10.14
CA GLY A 40 -1.91 15.54 9.05
C GLY A 40 -0.58 15.53 8.29
N ASP A 41 0.42 14.81 8.80
CA ASP A 41 1.74 14.68 8.22
C ASP A 41 1.99 13.26 7.70
N PHE A 42 2.81 13.15 6.65
CA PHE A 42 3.25 11.88 6.10
C PHE A 42 4.78 11.79 6.13
N SER A 43 5.29 10.65 6.58
CA SER A 43 6.69 10.29 6.39
C SER A 43 7.04 10.19 4.90
N PRO A 44 8.24 10.60 4.46
CA PRO A 44 8.71 10.35 3.09
C PRO A 44 8.91 8.86 2.79
N GLU A 45 9.11 8.05 3.83
CA GLU A 45 9.26 6.60 3.73
C GLU A 45 7.92 5.90 4.03
N PRO A 46 7.58 4.81 3.31
CA PRO A 46 6.35 4.07 3.56
C PRO A 46 6.40 3.36 4.91
N SER A 47 5.28 3.39 5.63
CA SER A 47 5.10 2.66 6.88
C SER A 47 5.05 1.14 6.67
N LEU A 48 4.58 0.69 5.50
CA LEU A 48 4.55 -0.72 5.11
C LEU A 48 4.78 -0.87 3.59
N GLU A 49 5.62 -1.85 3.22
CA GLU A 49 5.80 -2.32 1.85
C GLU A 49 5.28 -3.76 1.75
N LEU A 50 4.31 -3.97 0.85
CA LEU A 50 3.83 -5.29 0.45
C LEU A 50 4.31 -5.59 -0.96
N THR A 51 4.85 -6.79 -1.18
CA THR A 51 5.42 -7.18 -2.47
C THR A 51 4.72 -8.38 -3.07
N GLY A 52 4.62 -8.39 -4.41
CA GLY A 52 4.08 -9.52 -5.15
C GLY A 52 5.16 -10.43 -5.73
N PRO A 53 4.80 -11.65 -6.13
CA PRO A 53 5.67 -12.52 -6.91
C PRO A 53 6.06 -11.89 -8.26
N SER A 54 7.15 -12.38 -8.84
CA SER A 54 7.62 -11.97 -10.17
C SER A 54 6.50 -12.03 -11.21
N TYR A 55 6.46 -11.02 -12.09
CA TYR A 55 5.48 -10.89 -13.17
C TYR A 55 4.00 -10.81 -12.75
N SER A 56 3.69 -10.67 -11.45
CA SER A 56 2.30 -10.62 -10.98
C SER A 56 1.61 -9.26 -11.18
N ALA A 57 2.39 -8.19 -11.41
CA ALA A 57 1.91 -6.82 -11.41
C ALA A 57 1.14 -6.45 -10.12
N PHE A 58 1.55 -7.00 -8.97
CA PHE A 58 0.91 -6.72 -7.68
C PHE A 58 0.83 -5.21 -7.41
N GLY A 59 -0.32 -4.77 -6.91
CA GLY A 59 -0.64 -3.35 -6.77
C GLY A 59 -1.20 -2.68 -8.03
N PHE A 60 -1.53 -3.42 -9.10
CA PHE A 60 -2.17 -2.87 -10.29
C PHE A 60 -3.50 -2.15 -9.99
N ALA A 61 -4.29 -2.72 -9.09
CA ALA A 61 -5.52 -2.12 -8.58
C ALA A 61 -5.51 -2.18 -7.04
N VAL A 62 -5.99 -1.11 -6.42
CA VAL A 62 -6.18 -1.00 -4.97
C VAL A 62 -7.51 -0.32 -4.72
N ALA A 63 -8.27 -0.84 -3.76
CA ALA A 63 -9.56 -0.29 -3.35
C ALA A 63 -9.70 -0.45 -1.83
N SER A 64 -10.26 0.57 -1.19
CA SER A 64 -10.72 0.47 0.20
C SER A 64 -12.09 -0.21 0.21
N ILE A 65 -12.27 -1.21 1.07
CA ILE A 65 -13.52 -1.98 1.20
C ILE A 65 -14.17 -1.85 2.58
N GLY A 66 -13.59 -1.01 3.46
CA GLY A 66 -14.03 -0.86 4.83
C GLY A 66 -13.71 -2.08 5.71
N ASP A 67 -14.35 -2.13 6.87
CA ASP A 67 -14.27 -3.26 7.80
C ASP A 67 -15.11 -4.43 7.26
N VAL A 68 -14.46 -5.57 7.02
CA VAL A 68 -15.07 -6.74 6.36
C VAL A 68 -15.52 -7.81 7.34
N ASN A 69 -15.12 -7.75 8.60
CA ASN A 69 -15.22 -8.88 9.53
C ASN A 69 -15.85 -8.54 10.88
N GLN A 70 -16.87 -7.68 10.86
CA GLN A 70 -17.67 -7.34 12.05
C GLN A 70 -18.29 -8.55 12.72
#